data_AF-A0A2T3Z9W2-F1
#
_entry.id   AF-A0A2T3Z9W2-F1
#
_cell.length_a   1.000
_cell.length_b   1.000
_cell.length_c   1.000
_cell.angle_alpha   90.00
_cell.angle_beta   90.00
_cell.angle_gamma   90.00
#
_symmetry.space_group_name_H-M   'P 1'
#
loop_
_entity.id
_entity.type
_entity.pdbx_description
1 polymer ?
#
loop_
_entity_poly.entity_id
_entity_poly.type
_entity_poly.pdbx_seq_one_letter_code
_entity_poly.pdbx_strand_id
1 'polypeptide(L)'
;MPPHDIATRAQALTLKLLGVSNQDIQRLTGIHPRTVHNIMDRAIERGLDLNNPVILEVHVRDGPRPGRPKKKREQLVEQNTVVGEHRSLIALPSVDLEK
;
A
#
# COMPACT_ATOMS: atom_id res chain seq x y z
N MET A 1 -6.06 0.26 22.44
CA MET A 1 -7.36 -0.44 22.39
C MET A 1 -7.15 -1.83 21.82
N PRO A 2 -7.86 -2.85 22.35
CA PRO A 2 -7.93 -4.14 21.70
C PRO A 2 -8.43 -3.97 20.26
N PRO A 3 -7.98 -4.81 19.30
CA PRO A 3 -8.52 -4.77 17.95
C PRO A 3 -10.03 -5.01 18.00
N HIS A 4 -10.81 -4.10 17.39
CA HIS A 4 -12.24 -4.31 17.20
C HIS A 4 -12.42 -5.41 16.16
N ASP A 5 -13.31 -6.37 16.45
CA ASP A 5 -13.68 -7.41 15.51
C ASP A 5 -14.41 -6.81 14.30
N ILE A 6 -14.53 -7.64 13.26
CA ILE A 6 -15.03 -7.17 11.96
C ILE A 6 -16.50 -6.74 12.03
N ALA A 7 -17.31 -7.39 12.88
CA ALA A 7 -18.72 -7.09 13.02
C ALA A 7 -18.93 -5.73 13.69
N THR A 8 -18.19 -5.44 14.77
CA THR A 8 -18.26 -4.13 15.45
C THR A 8 -17.84 -2.98 14.53
N ARG A 9 -16.84 -3.20 13.67
CA ARG A 9 -16.42 -2.20 12.67
C ARG A 9 -17.45 -2.00 11.57
N ALA A 10 -18.07 -3.07 11.09
CA ALA A 10 -19.18 -3.00 10.15
C ALA A 10 -20.34 -2.22 10.75
N GLN A 11 -20.72 -2.52 11.99
CA GLN A 11 -21.76 -1.80 12.72
C GLN A 11 -21.45 -0.30 12.82
N ALA A 12 -20.23 0.07 13.23
CA ALA A 12 -19.83 1.48 13.32
C ALA A 12 -19.87 2.20 11.96
N LEU A 13 -19.41 1.53 10.89
CA LEU A 13 -19.45 2.08 9.54
C LEU A 13 -20.89 2.26 9.05
N THR A 14 -21.78 1.29 9.29
CA THR A 14 -23.22 1.41 8.98
C THR A 14 -23.83 2.61 9.68
N LEU A 15 -23.63 2.73 11.00
CA LEU A 15 -24.18 3.84 11.78
C LEU A 15 -23.64 5.19 11.27
N LYS A 16 -22.37 5.24 10.86
CA LYS A 16 -21.78 6.45 10.29
C LYS A 16 -22.45 6.85 8.96
N LEU A 17 -22.71 5.90 8.09
CA LEU A 17 -23.39 6.12 6.80
C LEU A 17 -24.85 6.54 6.98
N LEU A 18 -25.51 6.06 8.03
CA LEU A 18 -26.87 6.48 8.41
C LEU A 18 -26.93 7.87 9.06
N GLY A 19 -25.79 8.54 9.26
CA GLY A 19 -25.73 9.90 9.83
C GLY A 19 -25.82 9.96 11.36
N VAL A 20 -25.62 8.83 12.06
CA VAL A 20 -25.62 8.80 13.53
C VAL A 20 -24.43 9.61 14.08
N SER A 21 -24.66 10.29 15.21
CA SER A 21 -23.64 11.12 15.85
C SER A 21 -22.42 10.28 16.27
N ASN A 22 -21.22 10.85 16.20
CA ASN A 22 -20.01 10.13 16.61
C ASN A 22 -20.03 9.73 18.09
N GLN A 23 -20.70 10.53 18.95
CA GLN A 23 -20.87 10.25 20.37
C GLN A 23 -21.75 9.02 20.59
N ASP A 24 -22.85 8.90 19.85
CA ASP A 24 -23.71 7.72 19.90
C ASP A 24 -23.04 6.48 19.31
N ILE A 25 -22.30 6.62 18.21
CA ILE A 25 -21.53 5.50 17.65
C ILE A 25 -20.54 4.98 18.69
N GLN A 26 -19.83 5.88 19.39
CA GLN A 26 -18.91 5.49 20.45
C GLN A 26 -19.63 4.82 21.62
N ARG A 27 -20.79 5.33 22.03
CA ARG A 27 -21.61 4.74 23.10
C ARG A 27 -22.12 3.34 22.73
N LEU A 28 -22.52 3.13 21.48
CA LEU A 28 -23.10 1.86 21.01
C LEU A 28 -22.06 0.79 20.69
N THR A 29 -20.92 1.19 20.10
CA THR A 29 -19.91 0.25 19.57
C THR A 29 -18.63 0.20 20.40
N GLY A 30 -18.43 1.16 21.30
CA GLY A 30 -17.17 1.37 22.01
C GLY A 30 -16.03 1.92 21.14
N ILE A 31 -16.25 2.14 19.83
CA ILE A 31 -15.23 2.64 18.92
C ILE A 31 -15.10 4.15 19.07
N HIS A 32 -13.87 4.60 19.35
CA HIS A 32 -13.57 6.03 19.44
C HIS A 32 -13.84 6.76 18.11
N PRO A 33 -14.38 7.99 18.09
CA PRO A 33 -14.70 8.74 16.87
C PRO A 33 -13.58 8.78 15.82
N ARG A 34 -12.34 8.98 16.28
CA ARG A 34 -11.14 8.94 15.42
C ARG A 34 -10.99 7.61 14.66
N THR A 35 -11.29 6.49 15.31
CA THR A 35 -11.23 5.16 14.69
C THR A 35 -12.38 4.96 13.71
N VAL A 36 -13.58 5.49 13.99
CA VAL A 36 -14.72 5.48 13.05
C VAL A 36 -14.35 6.21 11.75
N HIS A 37 -13.73 7.39 11.85
CA HIS A 37 -13.23 8.13 10.69
C HIS A 37 -12.20 7.33 9.89
N ASN A 38 -11.19 6.76 10.56
CA ASN A 38 -10.19 5.92 9.88
C ASN A 38 -10.81 4.70 9.18
N ILE A 39 -11.90 4.12 9.73
CA ILE A 39 -12.62 3.01 9.09
C ILE A 39 -13.34 3.51 7.83
N MET A 40 -14.00 4.66 7.91
CA MET A 40 -14.67 5.30 6.78
C MET A 40 -13.68 5.60 5.65
N ASP A 41 -12.56 6.24 5.96
CA ASP A 41 -11.55 6.62 4.96
C ASP A 41 -11.02 5.37 4.22
N ARG A 42 -10.68 4.32 4.98
CA ARG A 42 -10.24 3.04 4.39
C ARG A 42 -11.33 2.35 3.58
N ALA A 43 -12.60 2.49 3.97
CA ALA A 43 -13.71 1.93 3.22
C ALA A 43 -13.82 2.62 1.84
N ILE A 44 -13.70 3.95 1.81
CA ILE A 44 -13.67 4.76 0.59
C ILE A 44 -12.46 4.39 -0.28
N GLU A 45 -11.27 4.31 0.30
CA GLU A 45 -10.04 3.88 -0.39
C GLU A 45 -10.17 2.50 -1.06
N ARG A 46 -11.02 1.63 -0.48
CA ARG A 46 -11.30 0.28 -0.98
C ARG A 46 -12.53 0.20 -1.88
N GLY A 47 -13.07 1.33 -2.31
CA GLY A 47 -14.15 1.41 -3.30
C GLY A 47 -15.57 1.31 -2.74
N LEU A 48 -15.80 1.71 -1.48
CA LEU A 48 -17.17 1.86 -0.97
C LEU A 48 -17.92 2.94 -1.79
N ASP A 49 -19.05 2.57 -2.39
CA ASP A 49 -19.98 3.53 -3.02
C ASP A 49 -20.82 4.25 -1.94
N LEU A 50 -20.78 5.58 -1.93
CA LEU A 50 -21.53 6.39 -0.96
C LEU A 50 -22.98 6.60 -1.36
N ASN A 51 -23.33 6.44 -2.64
CA ASN A 51 -24.70 6.63 -3.12
C ASN A 51 -25.57 5.40 -2.86
N ASN A 52 -24.97 4.21 -2.92
CA ASN A 52 -25.64 2.94 -2.61
C ASN A 52 -24.71 2.05 -1.77
N PRO A 53 -24.54 2.38 -0.47
CA PRO A 53 -23.52 1.74 0.34
C PRO A 53 -23.89 0.30 0.71
N VAL A 54 -23.18 -0.65 0.10
CA VAL A 54 -23.15 -2.05 0.52
C VAL A 54 -21.84 -2.32 1.25
N ILE A 55 -21.91 -2.62 2.54
CA ILE A 55 -20.71 -2.91 3.33
C ILE A 55 -20.30 -4.37 3.14
N LEU A 56 -19.25 -4.57 2.36
CA LEU A 56 -18.51 -5.81 2.24
C LEU A 56 -17.37 -5.93 3.26
N GLU A 57 -16.92 -7.16 3.48
CA GLU A 57 -15.81 -7.47 4.37
C GLU A 57 -14.53 -6.68 4.03
N VAL A 58 -14.25 -6.47 2.74
CA VAL A 58 -13.07 -5.73 2.27
C VAL A 58 -13.01 -4.31 2.84
N HIS A 59 -14.13 -3.62 3.02
CA HIS A 59 -14.14 -2.25 3.54
C HIS A 59 -13.75 -2.18 5.02
N VAL A 60 -14.07 -3.23 5.78
CA VAL A 60 -13.90 -3.27 7.24
C VAL A 60 -12.80 -4.21 7.70
N ARG A 61 -12.03 -4.82 6.80
CA ARG A 61 -10.86 -5.63 7.18
C ARG A 61 -9.72 -4.75 7.70
N ASP A 62 -8.89 -5.25 8.61
CA ASP A 62 -7.66 -4.56 9.00
C ASP A 62 -6.64 -4.62 7.86
N GLY A 63 -5.96 -3.50 7.61
CA GLY A 63 -4.83 -3.48 6.68
C GLY A 63 -3.63 -4.22 7.28
N PRO A 64 -2.70 -4.70 6.44
CA PRO A 64 -1.44 -5.26 6.92
C PRO A 64 -0.74 -4.22 7.80
N ARG A 65 -0.37 -4.60 9.02
CA ARG A 65 0.40 -3.74 9.91
C ARG A 65 1.85 -3.80 9.43
N PRO A 66 2.41 -2.73 8.82
CA PRO A 66 3.84 -2.72 8.58
C PRO A 66 4.45 -2.77 9.98
N GLY A 67 5.07 -3.89 10.32
CA GLY A 67 5.66 -4.06 11.65
C GLY A 67 6.74 -3.02 11.91
N ARG A 68 7.60 -3.29 12.89
CA ARG A 68 8.75 -2.41 13.13
C ARG A 68 9.52 -2.16 11.81
N PRO A 69 9.75 -0.90 11.42
CA PRO A 69 10.56 -0.59 10.25
C PRO A 69 11.90 -1.34 10.33
N LYS A 70 12.21 -2.14 9.31
CA LYS A 70 13.47 -2.87 9.25
C LYS A 70 14.57 -1.91 8.79
N LYS A 71 15.76 -1.99 9.41
CA LYS A 71 16.94 -1.22 9.01
C LYS A 71 17.26 -1.54 7.55
N LYS A 72 17.18 -0.54 6.67
CA LYS A 72 17.62 -0.67 5.27
C LYS A 72 19.12 -0.98 5.29
N ARG A 73 19.55 -2.10 4.72
CA ARG A 73 20.96 -2.30 4.39
C ARG A 73 21.21 -1.57 3.09
N GLU A 74 22.02 -0.52 3.12
CA GLU A 74 22.54 0.13 1.91
C GLU A 74 23.36 -0.92 1.16
N GLN A 75 22.89 -1.31 -0.02
CA GLN A 75 23.69 -2.09 -0.94
C GLN A 75 24.77 -1.15 -1.48
N LEU A 76 26.02 -1.31 -1.04
CA LEU A 76 27.15 -0.68 -1.71
C LEU A 76 27.20 -1.26 -3.14
N VAL A 77 26.78 -0.46 -4.11
CA VAL A 77 27.05 -0.72 -5.52
C VAL A 77 28.49 -0.29 -5.76
N GLU A 78 29.38 -1.27 -5.82
CA GLU A 78 30.79 -1.10 -6.19
C GLU A 78 30.86 -0.68 -7.66
N GLN A 79 31.15 0.60 -7.90
CA GLN A 79 31.30 1.17 -9.24
C GLN A 79 32.70 0.86 -9.77
N ASN A 80 32.83 -0.15 -10.63
CA ASN A 80 34.02 -0.32 -11.46
C ASN A 80 33.88 0.53 -12.74
N THR A 81 34.40 1.75 -12.71
CA THR A 81 34.62 2.57 -13.91
C THR A 81 35.96 2.19 -14.56
N VAL A 82 35.93 1.54 -15.73
CA VAL A 82 37.12 1.38 -16.58
C VAL A 82 37.33 2.67 -17.37
N VAL A 83 38.46 3.33 -17.13
CA VAL A 83 38.90 4.57 -17.81
C VAL A 83 39.78 4.22 -19.00
N GLY A 84 39.44 4.74 -20.18
CA GLY A 84 40.40 5.37 -21.10
C GLY A 84 41.23 4.51 -22.06
N GLU A 85 40.77 4.47 -23.32
CA GLU A 85 41.46 5.01 -24.52
C GLU A 85 42.82 4.47 -25.07
N HIS A 86 42.73 4.03 -26.34
CA HIS A 86 43.61 4.22 -27.51
C HIS A 86 45.04 3.60 -27.62
N ARG A 87 45.17 2.67 -28.59
CA ARG A 87 46.21 2.50 -29.65
C ARG A 87 46.03 1.10 -30.27
N SER A 88 46.25 0.76 -31.54
CA SER A 88 46.76 1.39 -32.76
C SER A 88 46.50 0.41 -33.91
N LEU A 89 46.33 0.95 -35.13
CA LEU A 89 46.28 0.27 -36.44
C LEU A 89 47.06 -1.05 -36.52
N ILE A 90 46.39 -2.20 -36.76
CA ILE A 90 47.02 -3.40 -37.31
C ILE A 90 46.08 -4.08 -38.32
N ALA A 91 46.50 -3.98 -39.59
CA ALA A 91 46.36 -4.87 -40.74
C ALA A 91 45.08 -5.72 -40.94
N LEU A 92 44.44 -5.49 -42.10
CA LEU A 92 43.54 -6.44 -42.79
C LEU A 92 44.30 -7.73 -43.14
N PRO A 93 43.62 -8.88 -43.14
CA PRO A 93 43.87 -9.90 -44.14
C PRO A 93 42.69 -10.04 -45.11
N SER A 94 43.05 -10.02 -46.39
CA SER A 94 42.26 -10.35 -47.57
C SER A 94 41.85 -11.84 -47.61
N VAL A 95 41.04 -12.20 -48.62
CA VAL A 95 40.83 -13.55 -49.21
C VAL A 95 39.72 -14.38 -48.55
N ASP A 96 38.74 -15.01 -49.21
CA ASP A 96 38.14 -15.05 -50.55
C ASP A 96 36.77 -15.73 -50.35
N LEU A 97 35.75 -15.44 -51.17
CA LEU A 97 34.58 -16.32 -51.27
C LEU A 97 34.15 -16.46 -52.73
N GLU A 98 34.75 -17.43 -53.41
CA GLU A 98 34.19 -18.04 -54.62
C GLU A 98 33.11 -19.06 -54.22
N LYS A 99 31.87 -18.85 -54.69
CA LYS A 99 31.26 -19.62 -55.79
C LYS A 99 29.84 -19.14 -56.08
#